data_AF-A0A6J5XYR3-F1
#
_entry.id   AF-A0A6J5XYR3-F1
#
_cell.length_a   1.000
_cell.length_b   1.000
_cell.length_c   1.000
_cell.angle_alpha   90.00
_cell.angle_beta   90.00
_cell.angle_gamma   90.00
#
_symmetry.space_group_name_H-M   'P 1'
#
loop_
_entity.id
_entity.type
_entity.pdbx_description
1 polymer ?
#
loop_
_entity_poly.entity_id
_entity_poly.type
_entity_poly.pdbx_seq_one_letter_code
_entity_poly.pdbx_strand_id
1 'polypeptide(L)'
;MDFKGFSTSGIIYYQKFYLYVNSTKLDPFMRQGRAGRVQPGVCYRLYPKMIHDAMLQYQLPEILQTPLQELCLHIKSLQLGAVGCFLAKAFQPPDPLAVQNAIELLKNHWSFNDIEELTPLGMYQLCKSISALVVD
;
A
#
# COMPACT_ATOMS: atom_id res chain seq x y z
N MET A 1 3.44 -32.56 14.86
CA MET A 1 3.96 -31.52 15.76
C MET A 1 2.85 -31.17 16.72
N ASP A 2 3.01 -31.56 17.98
CA ASP A 2 1.94 -31.62 18.97
C ASP A 2 1.51 -30.22 19.44
N PHE A 3 0.26 -29.89 19.18
CA PHE A 3 -0.41 -28.75 19.80
C PHE A 3 -0.82 -29.17 21.22
N LYS A 4 0.03 -28.89 22.22
CA LYS A 4 -0.42 -28.86 23.62
C LYS A 4 -1.20 -27.56 23.85
N GLY A 5 -2.49 -27.59 23.54
CA GLY A 5 -3.45 -26.61 24.00
C GLY A 5 -3.98 -27.00 25.37
N PHE A 6 -3.69 -26.18 26.38
CA PHE A 6 -4.43 -26.14 27.64
C PHE A 6 -4.44 -24.70 28.18
N SER A 7 -5.60 -24.05 28.14
CA SER A 7 -6.35 -23.71 29.36
C SER A 7 -7.67 -23.04 28.97
N THR A 8 -8.73 -23.63 29.49
CA THR A 8 -10.14 -23.32 29.31
C THR A 8 -10.53 -22.01 29.99
N SER A 9 -10.82 -20.96 29.21
CA SER A 9 -11.71 -19.84 29.58
C SER A 9 -11.93 -18.93 28.37
N GLY A 10 -13.13 -18.93 27.80
CA GLY A 10 -13.58 -17.90 26.85
C GLY A 10 -13.28 -18.21 25.39
N ILE A 11 -14.20 -18.94 24.76
CA ILE A 11 -14.60 -18.86 23.34
C ILE A 11 -13.51 -18.30 22.41
N ILE A 12 -12.60 -19.16 21.94
CA ILE A 12 -11.74 -18.82 20.81
C ILE A 12 -12.58 -19.06 19.55
N TYR A 13 -13.17 -17.99 19.02
CA TYR A 13 -13.87 -18.03 17.75
C TYR A 13 -12.91 -18.52 16.66
N TYR A 14 -13.06 -19.76 16.21
CA TYR A 14 -12.46 -20.23 14.96
C TYR A 14 -13.26 -19.66 13.78
N GLN A 15 -13.19 -18.35 13.63
CA GLN A 15 -13.67 -17.66 12.44
C GLN A 15 -12.54 -17.71 11.42
N LYS A 16 -12.54 -18.73 10.55
CA LYS A 16 -11.99 -18.73 9.18
C LYS A 16 -10.94 -17.62 8.92
N PHE A 17 -9.71 -17.81 9.39
CA PHE A 17 -8.60 -16.85 9.27
C PHE A 17 -8.02 -16.85 7.85
N TYR A 18 -8.65 -16.13 6.92
CA TYR A 18 -8.04 -15.76 5.64
C TYR A 18 -7.11 -14.56 5.87
N LEU A 19 -5.92 -14.78 6.42
CA LEU A 19 -4.92 -13.72 6.55
C LEU A 19 -3.57 -14.27 6.11
N TYR A 20 -3.25 -14.26 4.81
CA TYR A 20 -1.85 -14.17 4.34
C TYR A 20 -1.73 -14.01 2.82
N VAL A 21 -2.45 -13.07 2.18
CA VAL A 21 -2.21 -12.83 0.74
C VAL A 21 -1.11 -11.78 0.51
N ASN A 22 -0.82 -10.90 1.48
CA ASN A 22 0.18 -9.84 1.32
C ASN A 22 0.87 -9.51 2.66
N SER A 23 1.74 -10.38 3.17
CA SER A 23 2.53 -10.04 4.36
C SER A 23 3.97 -10.54 4.23
N THR A 24 4.91 -9.75 4.72
CA THR A 24 6.35 -9.98 4.66
C THR A 24 6.89 -10.56 5.95
N LYS A 25 8.13 -11.05 5.87
CA LYS A 25 8.91 -11.43 7.05
C LYS A 25 9.08 -10.30 8.07
N LEU A 26 8.96 -9.02 7.68
CA LEU A 26 9.12 -7.87 8.56
C LEU A 26 7.85 -7.53 9.36
N ASP A 27 6.66 -7.83 8.85
CA ASP A 27 5.41 -7.44 9.52
C ASP A 27 5.25 -8.07 10.92
N PRO A 28 5.60 -9.35 11.14
CA PRO A 28 5.58 -9.94 12.47
C PRO A 28 6.55 -9.26 13.44
N PHE A 29 7.70 -8.76 12.96
CA PHE A 29 8.67 -8.03 13.78
C PHE A 29 8.10 -6.68 14.22
N MET A 30 7.45 -5.95 13.30
CA MET A 30 6.78 -4.68 13.60
C MET A 30 5.62 -4.86 14.60
N ARG A 31 4.86 -5.96 14.48
CA ARG A 31 3.76 -6.31 15.40
C ARG A 31 4.28 -6.77 16.77
N GLN A 32 5.38 -7.52 16.79
CA GLN A 32 6.07 -7.89 18.03
C GLN A 32 6.58 -6.65 18.77
N GLY A 33 7.09 -5.64 18.05
CA GLY A 33 7.51 -4.36 18.64
C GLY A 33 6.39 -3.56 19.34
N ARG A 34 5.12 -3.96 19.18
CA ARG A 34 3.98 -3.39 19.92
C ARG A 34 3.73 -4.06 21.27
N ALA A 35 4.21 -5.29 21.48
CA ALA A 35 4.14 -5.99 22.75
C ALA A 35 5.52 -5.99 23.41
N GLY A 36 5.68 -5.34 24.57
CA GLY A 36 6.98 -5.24 25.23
C GLY A 36 7.42 -3.83 25.64
N ARG A 37 6.61 -2.79 25.39
CA ARG A 37 7.02 -1.39 25.67
C ARG A 37 7.16 -1.05 27.14
N VAL A 38 6.36 -1.70 28.01
CA VAL A 38 6.28 -1.38 29.44
C VAL A 38 6.69 -2.57 30.31
N GLN A 39 6.44 -3.79 29.84
CA GLN A 39 6.81 -5.04 30.52
C GLN A 39 7.07 -6.14 29.47
N PRO A 40 7.79 -7.23 29.81
CA PRO A 40 8.00 -8.34 28.90
C PRO A 40 6.67 -8.86 28.32
N GLY A 41 6.57 -8.87 26.99
CA GLY A 41 5.39 -9.31 26.25
C GLY A 41 5.68 -10.54 25.40
N VAL A 42 4.64 -11.29 25.05
CA VAL A 42 4.74 -12.47 24.18
C VAL A 42 3.95 -12.21 22.89
N CYS A 43 4.53 -12.54 21.74
CA CYS A 43 3.88 -12.43 20.42
C CYS A 43 3.73 -13.83 19.81
N TYR A 44 2.49 -14.25 19.54
CA TYR A 44 2.19 -15.53 18.90
C TYR A 44 2.11 -15.37 17.38
N ARG A 45 2.86 -16.21 16.66
CA ARG A 45 2.85 -16.26 15.19
C ARG A 45 2.02 -17.47 14.75
N LEU A 46 0.90 -17.22 14.07
CA LEU A 46 -0.06 -18.26 13.67
C LEU A 46 0.22 -18.83 12.27
N TYR A 47 1.48 -19.14 11.96
CA TYR A 47 1.86 -19.76 10.68
C TYR A 47 2.97 -20.81 10.86
N PRO A 48 2.98 -21.89 10.06
CA PRO A 48 4.07 -22.87 10.06
C PRO A 48 5.37 -22.28 9.51
N LYS A 49 6.52 -22.78 10.01
CA LYS A 49 7.86 -22.30 9.64
C LYS A 49 8.15 -22.35 8.14
N MET A 50 7.63 -23.35 7.42
CA MET A 50 7.83 -23.46 5.98
C MET A 50 7.24 -22.25 5.22
N ILE A 51 6.09 -21.72 5.68
CA ILE A 51 5.48 -20.53 5.07
C ILE A 51 6.31 -19.29 5.42
N HIS A 52 6.81 -19.19 6.67
CA HIS A 52 7.72 -18.12 7.06
C HIS A 52 8.94 -18.03 6.14
N ASP A 53 9.57 -19.17 5.84
CA ASP A 53 10.79 -19.19 5.04
C ASP A 53 10.50 -18.88 3.57
N ALA A 54 9.31 -19.24 3.08
CA ALA A 54 8.81 -18.92 1.75
C ALA A 54 8.32 -17.45 1.58
N MET A 55 8.07 -16.71 2.67
CA MET A 55 7.63 -15.32 2.60
C MET A 55 8.74 -14.40 2.04
N LEU A 56 8.32 -13.38 1.30
CA LEU A 56 9.23 -12.33 0.85
C LEU A 56 9.70 -11.47 2.04
N GLN A 57 10.95 -11.01 1.97
CA GLN A 57 11.52 -10.16 3.01
C GLN A 57 10.91 -8.75 3.01
N TYR A 58 10.59 -8.24 1.81
CA TYR A 58 10.00 -6.93 1.60
C TYR A 58 8.78 -7.05 0.68
N GLN A 59 7.78 -6.17 0.87
CA GLN A 59 6.65 -6.10 -0.03
C GLN A 59 7.11 -5.44 -1.30
N LEU A 60 6.48 -5.80 -2.42
CA LEU A 60 6.68 -5.04 -3.62
C LEU A 60 6.23 -3.59 -3.33
N PRO A 61 7.03 -2.58 -3.69
CA PRO A 61 6.69 -1.20 -3.42
C PRO A 61 5.34 -0.82 -4.00
N GLU A 62 4.53 -0.11 -3.22
CA GLU A 62 3.16 0.27 -3.59
C GLU A 62 3.12 1.04 -4.90
N ILE A 63 4.14 1.84 -5.21
CA ILE A 63 4.27 2.59 -6.47
C ILE A 63 4.27 1.70 -7.73
N LEU A 64 4.61 0.42 -7.60
CA LEU A 64 4.55 -0.55 -8.69
C LEU A 64 3.22 -1.31 -8.76
N GLN A 65 2.40 -1.25 -7.71
CA GLN A 65 1.14 -1.98 -7.60
C GLN A 65 -0.08 -1.08 -7.75
N THR A 66 0.05 0.22 -7.44
CA THR A 66 -1.08 1.14 -7.44
C THR A 66 -1.25 1.87 -8.77
N PRO A 67 -2.49 2.21 -9.13
CA PRO A 67 -2.78 3.06 -10.29
C PRO A 67 -2.08 4.43 -10.16
N LEU A 68 -1.17 4.73 -11.08
CA LEU A 68 -0.34 5.96 -11.07
C LEU A 68 -1.15 7.25 -11.29
N GLN A 69 -2.41 7.15 -11.69
CA GLN A 69 -3.29 8.27 -12.04
C GLN A 69 -3.38 9.29 -10.90
N GLU A 70 -3.60 8.82 -9.68
CA GLU A 70 -3.71 9.68 -8.51
C GLU A 70 -2.38 10.37 -8.19
N LEU A 71 -1.27 9.65 -8.33
CA LEU A 71 0.06 10.22 -8.15
C LEU A 71 0.36 11.31 -9.19
N CYS A 72 0.01 11.08 -10.45
CA CYS A 72 0.15 12.05 -11.53
C CYS A 72 -0.63 13.34 -11.25
N LEU A 73 -1.86 13.23 -10.71
CA LEU A 73 -2.68 14.39 -10.32
C LEU A 73 -2.03 15.18 -9.17
N HIS A 74 -1.53 14.50 -8.15
CA HIS A 74 -0.82 15.14 -7.03
C HIS A 74 0.44 15.90 -7.51
N ILE A 75 1.25 15.30 -8.39
CA ILE A 75 2.47 15.91 -8.93
C ILE A 75 2.15 17.21 -9.68
N LYS A 76 1.07 17.20 -10.48
CA LYS A 76 0.64 18.39 -11.23
C LYS A 76 0.03 19.45 -10.33
N SER A 77 -0.74 19.06 -9.29
CA SER A 77 -1.27 20.00 -8.30
C SER A 77 -0.17 20.74 -7.54
N LEU A 78 0.96 20.06 -7.27
CA LEU A 78 2.14 20.64 -6.65
C LEU A 78 3.05 21.41 -7.63
N GLN A 79 2.66 21.53 -8.90
CA GLN A 79 3.39 22.24 -9.96
C GLN A 79 4.85 21.77 -10.14
N LEU A 80 5.11 20.47 -9.94
CA LEU A 80 6.45 19.87 -10.01
C LEU A 80 6.96 19.63 -11.45
N GLY A 81 6.26 20.18 -12.45
CA GLY A 81 6.61 20.09 -13.87
C GLY A 81 6.02 18.87 -14.59
N ALA A 82 6.79 18.32 -15.54
CA ALA A 82 6.37 17.14 -16.31
C ALA A 82 6.43 15.87 -15.44
N VAL A 83 5.32 15.13 -15.40
CA VAL A 83 5.16 13.96 -14.51
C VAL A 83 6.21 12.89 -14.80
N GLY A 84 6.48 12.59 -16.08
CA GLY A 84 7.49 11.61 -16.47
C GLY A 84 8.90 11.97 -16.00
N CYS A 85 9.28 13.26 -16.08
CA CYS A 85 10.59 13.73 -15.61
C CYS A 85 10.72 13.65 -14.08
N PHE A 86 9.63 13.89 -13.34
CA PHE A 86 9.63 13.78 -11.89
C PHE A 86 9.71 12.33 -11.44
N LEU A 87 8.92 11.43 -12.02
CA LEU A 87 8.92 10.01 -11.69
C LEU A 87 10.24 9.32 -12.05
N ALA A 88 10.93 9.77 -13.11
CA ALA A 88 12.26 9.28 -13.46
C ALA A 88 13.34 9.60 -12.40
N LYS A 89 13.14 10.63 -11.57
CA LYS A 89 14.04 10.99 -10.47
C LYS A 89 13.70 10.27 -9.15
N ALA A 90 12.60 9.53 -9.10
CA ALA A 90 12.22 8.81 -7.89
C ALA A 90 13.18 7.65 -7.60
N PHE A 91 13.27 7.25 -6.32
CA PHE A 91 14.14 6.15 -5.87
C PHE A 91 13.87 4.83 -6.61
N GLN A 92 12.61 4.61 -6.99
CA GLN A 92 12.20 3.47 -7.79
C GLN A 92 11.25 3.95 -8.89
N PRO A 93 11.78 4.23 -10.09
CA PRO A 93 10.96 4.73 -11.18
C PRO A 93 9.97 3.65 -11.65
N PRO A 94 8.69 4.00 -11.89
CA PRO A 94 7.74 3.10 -12.54
C PRO A 94 8.09 2.91 -14.02
N ASP A 95 7.51 1.88 -14.64
CA ASP A 95 7.65 1.63 -16.07
C ASP A 95 7.15 2.86 -16.88
N PRO A 96 7.95 3.42 -17.81
CA PRO A 96 7.53 4.54 -18.65
C PRO A 96 6.22 4.27 -19.42
N LEU A 97 5.96 3.01 -19.82
CA LEU A 97 4.70 2.63 -20.47
C LEU A 97 3.51 2.79 -19.52
N ALA A 98 3.69 2.42 -18.24
CA ALA A 98 2.66 2.59 -17.23
C ALA A 98 2.35 4.06 -16.97
N VAL A 99 3.38 4.93 -16.97
CA VAL A 99 3.21 6.38 -16.84
C VAL A 99 2.44 6.96 -18.03
N GLN A 100 2.79 6.57 -19.25
CA GLN A 100 2.09 7.02 -20.45
C GLN A 100 0.61 6.59 -20.44
N ASN A 101 0.34 5.32 -20.12
CA ASN A 101 -1.02 4.80 -19.98
C ASN A 101 -1.82 5.58 -18.93
N ALA A 102 -1.19 5.95 -17.80
CA ALA A 102 -1.85 6.75 -16.77
C ALA A 102 -2.20 8.17 -17.26
N ILE A 103 -1.31 8.81 -18.03
CA ILE A 103 -1.57 10.13 -18.63
C ILE A 103 -2.71 10.05 -19.65
N GLU A 104 -2.73 9.03 -20.51
CA GLU A 104 -3.80 8.81 -21.48
C GLU A 104 -5.16 8.60 -20.79
N LEU A 105 -5.20 7.81 -19.72
CA LEU A 105 -6.42 7.62 -18.92
C LEU A 105 -6.91 8.92 -18.27
N LEU A 106 -6.00 9.78 -17.80
CA LEU A 106 -6.36 11.08 -17.22
C LEU A 106 -6.88 12.07 -18.27
N LYS A 107 -6.36 12.00 -19.51
CA LYS A 107 -6.91 12.76 -20.65
C LYS A 107 -8.31 12.26 -21.03
N ASN A 108 -8.52 10.94 -21.04
CA ASN A 108 -9.83 10.33 -21.30
C ASN A 108 -10.89 10.73 -20.27
N HIS A 109 -10.48 10.99 -19.02
CA HIS A 109 -11.37 11.46 -17.95
C HIS A 109 -11.44 12.98 -17.83
N TRP A 110 -10.99 13.73 -18.84
CA TRP A 110 -10.96 15.21 -18.86
C TRP A 110 -10.31 15.84 -17.62
N SER A 111 -9.42 15.09 -16.97
CA SER A 111 -8.74 15.51 -15.75
C SER A 111 -7.45 16.26 -16.10
N PHE A 112 -6.87 15.95 -17.25
CA PHE A 112 -5.83 16.71 -17.91
C PHE A 112 -6.28 17.26 -19.25
N ASN A 113 -5.80 18.46 -19.57
CA ASN A 113 -5.87 19.04 -20.92
C ASN A 113 -4.82 18.40 -21.85
N ASP A 114 -4.90 18.71 -23.14
CA ASP A 114 -3.93 18.23 -24.14
C ASP A 114 -2.48 18.67 -23.84
N ILE A 115 -2.34 19.80 -23.14
CA ILE A 115 -1.07 20.39 -22.66
C ILE A 115 -0.61 19.77 -21.31
N GLU A 116 -1.29 18.72 -20.82
CA GLU A 116 -1.06 18.10 -19.51
C GLU A 116 -1.22 19.07 -18.33
N GLU A 117 -2.10 20.05 -18.47
CA GLU A 117 -2.50 20.95 -17.40
C GLU A 117 -3.70 20.38 -16.65
N LEU A 118 -3.74 20.63 -15.33
CA LEU A 118 -4.80 20.14 -14.45
C LEU A 118 -6.09 20.94 -14.71
N THR A 119 -7.18 20.23 -15.00
CA THR A 119 -8.51 20.86 -15.17
C THR A 119 -9.21 21.05 -13.82
N PRO A 120 -10.24 21.90 -13.74
CA PRO A 120 -11.07 22.02 -12.54
C PRO A 120 -11.70 20.68 -12.11
N LEU A 121 -11.99 19.80 -13.06
CA LEU A 121 -12.49 18.44 -12.79
C LEU A 121 -11.40 17.56 -12.15
N GLY A 122 -10.17 17.63 -12.65
CA GLY A 122 -9.03 16.92 -12.05
C GLY A 122 -8.76 17.38 -10.60
N MET A 123 -8.89 18.68 -10.34
CA MET A 123 -8.78 19.23 -8.98
C MET A 123 -9.90 18.72 -8.05
N TYR A 124 -11.14 18.60 -8.55
CA TYR A 124 -12.23 18.01 -7.78
C TYR A 124 -11.98 16.52 -7.47
N GLN A 125 -11.50 15.74 -8.44
CA GLN A 125 -11.15 14.33 -8.24
C GLN A 125 -10.07 14.15 -7.17
N LEU A 126 -9.04 14.99 -7.21
CA LEU A 126 -7.97 15.02 -6.20
C LEU A 126 -8.52 15.33 -4.81
N CYS A 127 -9.38 16.34 -4.69
CA CYS A 127 -9.99 16.70 -3.42
C CYS A 127 -10.82 15.55 -2.83
N LYS A 128 -11.51 14.79 -3.69
CA LYS A 128 -12.28 13.61 -3.27
C LYS A 128 -11.38 12.50 -2.71
N SER A 129 -10.22 12.25 -3.32
CA SER A 129 -9.32 11.21 -2.84
C SER A 129 -8.62 11.60 -1.52
N ILE A 130 -8.24 12.88 -1.37
CA ILE A 130 -7.72 13.42 -0.11
C ILE A 130 -8.78 13.34 1.00
N SER A 131 -10.04 13.63 0.68
CA SER A 131 -11.13 13.56 1.67
C SER A 131 -11.39 12.13 2.17
N ALA A 132 -11.10 11.10 1.36
CA ALA A 132 -11.19 9.71 1.80
C ALA A 132 -10.11 9.35 2.84
N LEU A 133 -8.96 10.03 2.83
CA LEU A 133 -7.84 9.78 3.76
C LEU A 133 -7.98 10.47 5.11
N VAL A 134 -8.91 11.42 5.26
CA VAL A 134 -9.11 12.21 6.51
C VAL A 134 -10.24 11.63 7.38
N VAL A 135 -10.99 10.63 6.90
CA VAL A 135 -12.14 10.05 7.62
C VAL A 135 -11.82 8.70 8.29
N ASP A 136 -10.57 8.22 8.22
CA ASP A 136 -10.11 7.03 8.95
C ASP A 136 -9.23 7.37 10.16
#